data_AF-A0A644URR0-F1
#
_entry.id   AF-A0A644URR0-F1
#
_cell.length_a   1.000
_cell.length_b   1.000
_cell.length_c   1.000
_cell.angle_alpha   90.00
_cell.angle_beta   90.00
_cell.angle_gamma   90.00
#
_symmetry.space_group_name_H-M   'P 1'
#
loop_
_entity.id
_entity.type
_entity.pdbx_description
1 polymer ?
#
loop_
_entity_poly.entity_id
_entity_poly.type
_entity_poly.pdbx_seq_one_letter_code
_entity_poly.pdbx_strand_id
1 'polypeptide(L)'
;METTRKYTIGDAELVAEILEGEVLQLDEVGTTHVHGHGGGGSVSNGSGHMSDVRISSHTSWETKVWVNHNGKEVQWGFPGSLAFRPGHRIAICEVSDGKEHLTCFVKNTTTDAEWVISGVHGDIFKTFDINKGSRGWVFLILAVLSFLAFLLNLVTAFSVPAFVTPFIGLIVCTLFSYLSLFERRRKIVEEITNMINDIKKIMPVT
;
A
#
# COMPACT_ATOMS: atom_id res chain seq x y z
N MET A 1 0.94 4.68 28.30
CA MET A 1 2.18 3.88 28.42
C MET A 1 2.76 3.73 27.03
N GLU A 2 4.07 3.91 26.84
CA GLU A 2 4.71 3.74 25.53
C GLU A 2 5.32 2.35 25.45
N THR A 3 4.88 1.54 24.47
CA THR A 3 5.45 0.22 24.23
C THR A 3 6.05 0.18 22.84
N THR A 4 7.36 -0.02 22.76
CA THR A 4 8.10 -0.10 21.49
C THR A 4 8.52 -1.54 21.22
N ARG A 5 8.32 -2.00 19.97
CA ARG A 5 8.82 -3.29 19.47
C ARG A 5 9.51 -3.14 18.13
N LYS A 6 10.58 -3.91 17.93
CA LYS A 6 11.29 -3.97 16.66
C LYS A 6 10.91 -5.23 15.91
N TYR A 7 10.69 -5.09 14.61
CA TYR A 7 10.39 -6.17 13.69
C TYR A 7 11.36 -6.11 12.53
N THR A 8 11.91 -7.25 12.13
CA THR A 8 12.73 -7.37 10.92
C THR A 8 11.89 -8.10 9.88
N ILE A 9 11.51 -7.41 8.81
CA ILE A 9 10.69 -7.95 7.71
C ILE A 9 11.53 -7.86 6.44
N GLY A 10 11.77 -9.00 5.78
CA GLY A 10 12.74 -9.06 4.69
C GLY A 10 14.10 -8.45 5.07
N ASP A 11 14.45 -7.32 4.43
CA ASP A 11 15.72 -6.61 4.62
C ASP A 11 15.56 -5.27 5.38
N ALA A 12 14.35 -4.94 5.86
CA ALA A 12 14.09 -3.68 6.56
C ALA A 12 13.78 -3.92 8.05
N GLU A 13 14.25 -2.98 8.88
CA GLU A 13 13.86 -2.90 10.28
C GLU A 13 12.69 -1.92 10.42
N LEU A 14 11.63 -2.40 11.06
CA LEU A 14 10.47 -1.60 11.41
C LEU A 14 10.37 -1.50 12.93
N VAL A 15 10.04 -0.31 13.41
CA VAL A 15 9.79 -0.03 14.82
C VAL A 15 8.29 0.24 14.97
N ALA A 16 7.61 -0.65 15.68
CA ALA A 16 6.23 -0.45 16.08
C ALA A 16 6.18 0.22 17.46
N GLU A 17 5.43 1.30 17.56
CA GLU A 17 5.21 2.05 18.78
C GLU A 17 3.73 2.11 19.09
N ILE A 18 3.37 1.79 20.34
CA ILE A 18 2.00 1.88 20.83
C ILE A 18 1.90 3.12 21.70
N LEU A 19 1.04 4.05 21.28
CA LEU A 19 0.76 5.30 21.96
C LEU A 19 -0.67 5.27 22.50
N GLU A 20 -0.84 5.63 23.76
CA GLU A 20 -2.14 5.68 24.44
C GLU A 20 -2.49 7.10 24.82
N GLY A 21 -3.75 7.50 24.65
CA GLY A 21 -4.20 8.83 25.03
C GLY A 21 -5.69 8.87 25.37
N GLU A 22 -6.08 9.92 26.07
CA GLU A 22 -7.50 10.24 26.29
C GLU A 22 -7.95 11.28 25.25
N VAL A 23 -9.06 11.02 24.58
CA VAL A 23 -9.64 11.94 23.59
C VAL A 23 -10.16 13.18 24.31
N LEU A 24 -9.65 14.34 23.91
CA LEU A 24 -10.09 15.65 24.38
C LEU A 24 -11.16 16.23 23.47
N GLN A 25 -10.90 16.18 22.16
CA GLN A 25 -11.76 16.72 21.12
C GLN A 25 -11.59 15.91 19.83
N LEU A 26 -12.61 15.93 19.00
CA LEU A 26 -12.57 15.36 17.65
C LEU A 26 -13.19 16.34 16.66
N ASP A 27 -12.52 16.47 15.51
CA ASP A 27 -12.96 17.27 14.37
C ASP A 27 -13.01 16.36 13.13
N GLU A 28 -14.18 16.21 12.53
CA GLU A 28 -14.33 15.47 11.27
C GLU A 28 -14.38 16.45 10.09
N VAL A 29 -13.51 16.22 9.10
CA VAL A 29 -13.41 17.04 7.89
C VAL A 29 -13.79 16.17 6.68
N GLY A 30 -14.88 16.54 6.01
CA GLY A 30 -15.27 15.96 4.73
C GLY A 30 -14.80 16.82 3.57
N THR A 31 -13.95 16.28 2.69
CA THR A 31 -13.53 16.94 1.45
C THR A 31 -14.24 16.32 0.26
N THR A 32 -15.05 17.11 -0.44
CA THR A 32 -15.76 16.64 -1.64
C THR A 32 -15.01 17.08 -2.89
N HIS A 33 -14.59 16.10 -3.69
CA HIS A 33 -13.96 16.31 -4.98
C HIS A 33 -15.01 16.14 -6.09
N VAL A 34 -15.21 17.19 -6.89
CA VAL A 34 -16.14 17.18 -8.03
C VAL A 34 -15.33 17.26 -9.32
N HIS A 35 -15.56 16.31 -10.22
CA HIS A 35 -14.92 16.24 -11.53
C HIS A 35 -16.00 16.37 -12.60
N GLY A 36 -15.80 17.32 -13.52
CA GLY A 36 -16.65 17.51 -14.68
C GLY A 36 -15.90 17.16 -15.95
N HIS A 37 -16.49 16.31 -16.79
CA HIS A 37 -16.08 16.13 -18.16
C HIS A 37 -17.02 16.94 -19.06
N GLY A 38 -16.47 17.93 -19.77
CA GLY A 38 -17.23 18.70 -20.74
C GLY A 38 -17.75 17.80 -21.86
N GLY A 39 -19.03 17.98 -22.22
CA GLY A 39 -19.64 17.36 -23.38
C GLY A 39 -19.19 18.07 -24.66
N GLY A 40 -18.86 17.30 -25.69
CA GLY A 40 -18.46 17.77 -27.00
C GLY A 40 -19.50 17.34 -28.04
N GLY A 41 -19.84 18.24 -28.95
CA GLY A 41 -20.73 17.94 -30.07
C GLY A 41 -19.98 18.03 -31.39
N SER A 42 -20.30 17.14 -32.33
CA SER A 42 -19.91 17.29 -33.73
C SER A 42 -21.13 17.12 -34.62
N VAL A 43 -21.19 17.92 -35.69
CA VAL A 43 -22.24 17.84 -36.70
C VAL A 43 -21.56 17.65 -38.05
N SER A 44 -21.95 16.61 -38.78
CA SER A 44 -21.53 16.44 -40.18
C SER A 44 -22.63 15.79 -41.01
N ASN A 45 -22.80 16.29 -42.25
CA ASN A 45 -23.74 15.79 -43.26
C ASN A 45 -25.15 15.46 -42.73
N GLY A 46 -25.78 16.40 -42.03
CA GLY A 46 -27.18 16.27 -41.56
C GLY A 46 -27.38 15.37 -40.34
N SER A 47 -26.30 14.80 -39.78
CA SER A 47 -26.32 14.05 -38.52
C SER A 47 -25.49 14.76 -37.46
N GLY A 48 -25.98 14.75 -36.22
CA GLY A 48 -25.30 15.33 -35.07
C GLY A 48 -25.06 14.27 -34.00
N HIS A 49 -23.88 14.27 -33.42
CA HIS A 49 -23.57 13.51 -32.21
C HIS A 49 -23.17 14.49 -31.10
N MET A 50 -23.74 14.30 -29.92
CA MET A 50 -23.39 15.06 -28.72
C MET A 50 -23.03 14.05 -27.64
N SER A 51 -21.86 14.23 -27.03
CA SER A 51 -21.51 13.46 -25.83
C SER A 51 -22.13 14.11 -24.60
N ASP A 52 -22.68 13.27 -23.72
CA ASP A 52 -23.27 13.72 -22.47
C ASP A 52 -22.19 14.34 -21.56
N VAL A 53 -22.54 15.44 -20.91
CA VAL A 53 -21.76 15.99 -19.80
C VAL A 53 -21.82 14.97 -18.66
N ARG A 54 -20.67 14.49 -18.21
CA ARG A 54 -20.56 13.61 -17.05
C ARG A 54 -19.95 14.36 -15.90
N ILE A 55 -20.68 14.41 -14.79
CA ILE A 55 -20.19 14.92 -13.51
C ILE A 55 -20.08 13.72 -12.57
N SER A 56 -18.91 13.53 -11.99
CA SER A 56 -18.68 12.57 -10.92
C SER A 56 -18.19 13.30 -9.68
N SER A 57 -18.59 12.83 -8.50
CA SER A 57 -18.12 13.38 -7.24
C SER A 57 -17.79 12.26 -6.27
N HIS A 58 -16.77 12.45 -5.46
CA HIS A 58 -16.48 11.59 -4.32
C HIS A 58 -16.11 12.44 -3.12
N THR A 59 -16.50 11.99 -1.92
CA THR A 59 -16.18 12.65 -0.66
C THR A 59 -15.21 11.79 0.12
N SER A 60 -14.06 12.35 0.48
CA SER A 60 -13.12 11.77 1.42
C SER A 60 -13.38 12.34 2.81
N TRP A 61 -13.22 11.52 3.84
CA TRP A 61 -13.39 11.92 5.23
C TRP A 61 -12.06 11.76 5.96
N GLU A 62 -11.73 12.72 6.81
CA GLU A 62 -10.58 12.70 7.70
C GLU A 62 -11.05 13.05 9.11
N THR A 63 -10.74 12.20 10.09
CA THR A 63 -10.99 12.46 11.50
C THR A 63 -9.71 12.94 12.17
N LYS A 64 -9.72 14.13 12.76
CA LYS A 64 -8.64 14.66 13.58
C LYS A 64 -9.05 14.56 15.03
N VAL A 65 -8.21 13.94 15.85
CA VAL A 65 -8.47 13.69 17.26
C VAL A 65 -7.39 14.36 18.08
N TRP A 66 -7.79 15.26 18.96
CA TRP A 66 -6.91 15.82 19.97
C TRP A 66 -6.90 14.89 21.17
N VAL A 67 -5.72 14.45 21.57
CA VAL A 67 -5.52 13.52 22.67
C VAL A 67 -4.60 14.10 23.74
N ASN A 68 -4.92 13.81 24.99
CA ASN A 68 -3.98 13.95 26.09
C ASN A 68 -3.13 12.68 26.16
N HIS A 69 -1.89 12.79 25.70
CA HIS A 69 -0.88 11.75 25.75
C HIS A 69 0.19 12.16 26.76
N ASN A 70 0.30 11.41 27.87
CA ASN A 70 1.30 11.66 28.92
C ASN A 70 1.31 13.12 29.45
N GLY A 71 0.14 13.76 29.53
CA GLY A 71 -0.01 15.15 30.01
C GLY A 71 0.24 16.23 28.93
N LYS A 72 0.48 15.84 27.68
CA LYS A 72 0.61 16.74 26.54
C LYS A 72 -0.54 16.55 25.58
N GLU A 73 -1.00 17.66 25.01
CA GLU A 73 -2.00 17.64 23.95
C GLU A 73 -1.33 17.40 22.60
N VAL A 74 -1.76 16.37 21.89
CA VAL A 74 -1.24 15.95 20.59
C VAL A 74 -2.41 15.72 19.64
N GLN A 75 -2.26 16.06 18.37
CA GLN A 75 -3.25 15.79 17.34
C GLN A 75 -2.89 14.51 16.57
N TRP A 76 -3.84 13.59 16.45
CA TRP A 76 -3.75 12.40 15.60
C TRP A 76 -4.77 12.48 14.47
N GLY A 77 -4.34 12.22 13.23
CA GLY A 77 -5.19 12.25 12.05
C GLY A 77 -5.43 10.85 11.49
N PHE A 78 -6.68 10.53 11.16
CA PHE A 78 -7.06 9.23 10.64
C PHE A 78 -7.95 9.36 9.39
N PRO A 79 -7.74 8.52 8.36
CA PRO A 79 -8.66 8.47 7.23
C PRO A 79 -9.99 7.80 7.64
N GLY A 80 -11.10 8.37 7.18
CA GLY A 80 -12.46 7.92 7.48
C GLY A 80 -13.07 8.58 8.72
N SER A 81 -14.32 8.19 9.03
CA SER A 81 -15.01 8.56 10.26
C SER A 81 -14.80 7.47 11.32
N LEU A 82 -14.36 7.88 12.51
CA LEU A 82 -14.09 6.99 13.63
C LEU A 82 -15.00 7.35 14.81
N ALA A 83 -15.61 6.35 15.44
CA ALA A 83 -16.58 6.54 16.51
C ALA A 83 -15.92 6.82 17.87
N PHE A 84 -15.15 7.90 17.95
CA PHE A 84 -14.58 8.41 19.20
C PHE A 84 -15.50 9.45 19.85
N ARG A 85 -15.30 9.66 21.15
CA ARG A 85 -15.96 10.72 21.92
C ARG A 85 -14.97 11.27 22.94
N PRO A 86 -15.10 12.56 23.32
CA PRO A 86 -14.33 13.10 24.44
C PRO A 86 -14.44 12.20 25.69
N GLY A 87 -13.31 11.98 26.37
CA GLY A 87 -13.17 11.09 27.51
C GLY A 87 -12.92 9.61 27.17
N HIS A 88 -13.05 9.21 25.90
CA HIS A 88 -12.62 7.86 25.49
C HIS A 88 -11.11 7.72 25.59
N ARG A 89 -10.65 6.56 26.03
CA ARG A 89 -9.25 6.15 25.92
C ARG A 89 -9.04 5.43 24.61
N ILE A 90 -8.01 5.84 23.89
CA ILE A 90 -7.63 5.26 22.62
C ILE A 90 -6.16 4.85 22.65
N ALA A 91 -5.84 3.77 21.95
CA ALA A 91 -4.50 3.30 21.69
C ALA A 91 -4.28 3.26 20.17
N ILE A 92 -3.20 3.87 19.71
CA ILE A 92 -2.75 3.76 18.32
C ILE A 92 -1.49 2.94 18.26
N CYS A 93 -1.31 2.24 17.15
CA CYS A 93 0.01 1.69 16.80
C CYS A 93 0.52 2.39 15.54
N GLU A 94 1.68 3.01 15.69
CA GLU A 94 2.47 3.53 14.60
C GLU A 94 3.59 2.57 14.28
N VAL A 95 3.89 2.40 13.00
CA VAL A 95 5.05 1.65 12.54
C VAL A 95 5.92 2.60 11.74
N SER A 96 7.20 2.65 12.07
CA SER A 96 8.19 3.48 11.40
C SER A 96 9.35 2.65 10.86
N ASP A 97 9.87 3.05 9.70
CA ASP A 97 11.14 2.56 9.13
C ASP A 97 12.33 3.46 9.51
N GLY A 98 12.12 4.42 10.41
CA GLY A 98 13.08 5.45 10.80
C GLY A 98 13.02 6.73 9.95
N LYS A 99 12.19 6.78 8.90
CA LYS A 99 11.97 7.98 8.08
C LYS A 99 10.51 8.40 8.07
N GLU A 100 9.61 7.45 7.84
CA GLU A 100 8.16 7.68 7.78
C GLU A 100 7.48 6.99 8.96
N HIS A 101 6.38 7.57 9.42
CA HIS A 101 5.52 7.00 10.46
C HIS A 101 4.17 6.65 9.82
N LEU A 102 3.75 5.40 9.98
CA LEU A 102 2.50 4.89 9.43
C LEU A 102 1.60 4.40 10.57
N THR A 103 0.45 5.04 10.74
CA THR A 103 -0.56 4.58 11.70
C THR A 103 -1.22 3.31 11.15
N CYS A 104 -0.97 2.19 11.82
CA CYS A 104 -1.40 0.88 11.36
C CYS A 104 -2.76 0.47 11.93
N PHE A 105 -3.00 0.84 13.19
CA PHE A 105 -4.14 0.37 13.94
C PHE A 105 -4.57 1.39 14.97
N VAL A 106 -5.87 1.48 15.18
CA VAL A 106 -6.48 2.31 16.21
C VAL A 106 -7.48 1.48 16.98
N LYS A 107 -7.39 1.51 18.32
CA LYS A 107 -8.31 0.86 19.22
C LYS A 107 -8.89 1.87 20.19
N ASN A 108 -10.20 1.89 20.31
CA ASN A 108 -10.87 2.54 21.42
C ASN A 108 -10.92 1.55 22.58
N THR A 109 -10.06 1.75 23.58
CA THR A 109 -9.99 0.87 24.75
C THR A 109 -11.16 1.10 25.71
N THR A 110 -11.95 2.18 25.57
CA THR A 110 -13.17 2.38 26.35
C THR A 110 -14.34 1.54 25.82
N THR A 111 -14.47 1.38 24.50
CA THR A 111 -15.60 0.67 23.87
C THR A 111 -15.21 -0.66 23.23
N ASP A 112 -13.94 -1.05 23.33
CA ASP A 112 -13.32 -2.20 22.63
C ASP A 112 -13.54 -2.19 21.11
N ALA A 113 -13.73 -1.00 20.52
CA ALA A 113 -13.89 -0.85 19.08
C ALA A 113 -12.53 -0.76 18.40
N GLU A 114 -12.36 -1.46 17.29
CA GLU A 114 -11.08 -1.60 16.60
C GLU A 114 -11.18 -1.19 15.12
N TRP A 115 -10.19 -0.45 14.66
CA TRP A 115 -10.07 -0.02 13.27
C TRP A 115 -8.67 -0.33 12.75
N VAL A 116 -8.64 -1.07 11.64
CA VAL A 116 -7.43 -1.23 10.83
C VAL A 116 -7.47 -0.17 9.75
N ILE A 117 -6.46 0.71 9.71
CA ILE A 117 -6.40 1.76 8.70
C ILE A 117 -6.23 1.10 7.33
N SER A 118 -7.12 1.43 6.39
CA SER A 118 -7.10 0.86 5.04
C SER A 118 -5.88 1.39 4.29
N GLY A 119 -5.16 0.50 3.58
CA GLY A 119 -3.96 0.87 2.82
C GLY A 119 -2.63 0.67 3.55
N VAL A 120 -2.65 0.42 4.87
CA VAL A 120 -1.44 0.18 5.70
C VAL A 120 -0.54 -0.91 5.10
N HIS A 121 -1.12 -2.02 4.65
CA HIS A 121 -0.35 -3.09 4.01
C HIS A 121 0.36 -2.58 2.76
N GLY A 122 -0.30 -1.75 1.94
CA GLY A 122 0.30 -1.19 0.73
C GLY A 122 1.38 -0.15 1.01
N ASP A 123 1.19 0.68 2.03
CA ASP A 123 2.13 1.74 2.38
C ASP A 123 3.38 1.21 3.08
N ILE A 124 3.24 0.27 4.03
CA ILE A 124 4.40 -0.47 4.58
C ILE A 124 5.07 -1.28 3.45
N PHE A 125 4.30 -1.80 2.49
CA PHE A 125 4.87 -2.54 1.38
C PHE A 125 5.73 -1.66 0.44
N LYS A 126 5.42 -0.37 0.28
CA LYS A 126 6.25 0.58 -0.48
C LYS A 126 7.60 0.83 0.18
N THR A 127 7.68 0.71 1.50
CA THR A 127 8.91 0.88 2.27
C THR A 127 9.93 -0.22 1.96
N PHE A 128 9.47 -1.39 1.50
CA PHE A 128 10.35 -2.45 1.04
C PHE A 128 10.73 -2.24 -0.43
N ASP A 129 12.03 -2.09 -0.67
CA ASP A 129 12.59 -2.13 -2.01
C ASP A 129 12.53 -3.57 -2.56
N ILE A 130 11.38 -3.92 -3.14
CA ILE A 130 11.14 -5.25 -3.72
C ILE A 130 12.08 -5.52 -4.91
N ASN A 131 12.65 -4.46 -5.51
CA ASN A 131 13.59 -4.55 -6.62
C ASN A 131 15.03 -4.85 -6.19
N LYS A 132 15.36 -4.82 -4.89
CA LYS A 132 16.70 -5.16 -4.36
C LYS A 132 17.03 -6.66 -4.34
N GLY A 133 16.21 -7.50 -4.93
CA GLY A 133 16.52 -8.94 -5.06
C GLY A 133 17.54 -9.16 -6.18
N SER A 134 18.79 -9.50 -5.85
CA SER A 134 19.84 -9.79 -6.85
C SER A 134 19.42 -10.84 -7.89
N ARG A 135 18.52 -11.76 -7.49
CA ARG A 135 17.95 -12.78 -8.37
C ARG A 135 17.08 -12.20 -9.50
N GLY A 136 16.29 -11.15 -9.23
CA GLY A 136 15.44 -10.52 -10.25
C GLY A 136 16.28 -9.87 -11.36
N TRP A 137 17.41 -9.25 -11.00
CA TRP A 137 18.36 -8.69 -11.95
C TRP A 137 19.04 -9.76 -12.80
N VAL A 138 19.43 -10.89 -12.21
CA VAL A 138 20.03 -12.01 -12.96
C VAL A 138 19.06 -12.54 -14.02
N PHE A 139 17.79 -12.73 -13.69
CA PHE A 139 16.82 -13.21 -14.66
C PHE A 139 16.43 -12.16 -15.71
N LEU A 140 16.42 -10.87 -15.34
CA LEU A 140 16.21 -9.78 -16.29
C LEU A 140 17.38 -9.70 -17.29
N ILE A 141 18.62 -9.86 -16.83
CA ILE A 141 19.81 -9.96 -17.68
C ILE A 141 19.70 -11.18 -18.61
N LEU A 142 19.31 -12.35 -18.09
CA LEU A 142 19.11 -13.55 -18.92
C LEU A 142 18.01 -13.36 -19.97
N ALA A 143 16.91 -12.69 -19.63
CA ALA A 143 15.83 -12.37 -20.57
C ALA A 143 16.31 -11.41 -21.67
N VAL A 144 17.10 -10.38 -21.33
CA VAL A 144 17.70 -9.44 -22.30
C VAL A 144 18.69 -10.17 -23.21
N LEU A 145 19.55 -11.04 -22.67
CA LEU A 145 20.49 -11.84 -23.47
C LEU A 145 19.76 -12.81 -24.41
N SER A 146 18.68 -13.44 -23.94
CA SER A 146 17.84 -14.33 -24.74
C SER A 146 17.12 -13.56 -25.86
N PHE A 147 16.66 -12.34 -25.58
CA PHE A 147 16.05 -11.45 -26.58
C PHE A 147 17.07 -10.97 -27.63
N LEU A 148 18.29 -10.61 -27.22
CA LEU A 148 19.38 -10.25 -28.13
C LEU A 148 19.76 -11.43 -29.04
N ALA A 149 19.84 -12.65 -28.50
CA ALA A 149 20.08 -13.86 -29.28
C ALA A 149 18.95 -14.13 -30.29
N PHE A 150 17.69 -13.89 -29.89
CA PHE A 150 16.54 -13.97 -30.79
C PHE A 150 16.65 -12.95 -31.94
N LEU A 151 16.97 -11.69 -31.66
CA LEU A 151 17.17 -10.66 -32.69
C LEU A 151 18.33 -11.00 -33.64
N LEU A 152 19.43 -11.53 -33.11
CA LEU A 152 20.58 -11.94 -33.92
C LEU A 152 20.21 -13.12 -34.85
N ASN A 153 19.43 -14.08 -34.37
CA ASN A 153 18.93 -15.20 -35.18
C ASN A 153 17.90 -14.74 -36.23
N LEU A 154 17.08 -13.72 -35.94
CA LEU A 154 16.18 -13.09 -36.91
C LEU A 154 16.93 -12.51 -38.12
N VAL A 155 18.15 -11.99 -37.91
CA VAL A 155 18.98 -11.39 -38.96
C VAL A 155 19.82 -12.44 -39.71
N THR A 156 20.17 -13.56 -39.08
CA THR A 156 21.20 -14.49 -39.59
C THR A 156 20.69 -15.88 -40.03
N ALA A 157 19.50 -16.32 -39.63
CA ALA A 157 19.02 -17.68 -39.94
C ALA A 157 17.49 -17.78 -40.17
N PHE A 158 17.07 -18.39 -41.30
CA PHE A 158 15.67 -18.72 -41.62
C PHE A 158 15.28 -20.17 -41.23
N SER A 159 15.80 -20.69 -40.12
CA SER A 159 15.45 -22.06 -39.68
C SER A 159 14.55 -22.04 -38.43
N VAL A 160 13.40 -22.72 -38.52
CA VAL A 160 12.37 -22.79 -37.45
C VAL A 160 12.95 -23.17 -36.07
N PRO A 161 13.91 -24.12 -35.93
CA PRO A 161 14.47 -24.46 -34.62
C PRO A 161 15.27 -23.33 -33.95
N ALA A 162 15.87 -22.44 -34.75
CA ALA A 162 16.67 -21.31 -34.26
C ALA A 162 15.81 -20.19 -33.65
N PHE A 163 14.50 -20.15 -33.96
CA PHE A 163 13.54 -19.21 -33.40
C PHE A 163 12.83 -19.74 -32.15
N VAL A 164 12.46 -21.03 -32.15
CA VAL A 164 11.63 -21.62 -31.09
C VAL A 164 12.39 -21.73 -29.76
N THR A 165 13.66 -22.13 -29.81
CA THR A 165 14.48 -22.35 -28.60
C THR A 165 14.71 -21.08 -27.76
N PRO A 166 15.17 -19.94 -28.33
CA PRO A 166 15.33 -18.71 -27.55
C PRO A 166 13.99 -18.13 -27.09
N PHE A 167 12.92 -18.29 -27.87
CA PHE A 167 11.59 -17.82 -27.49
C PHE A 167 11.03 -18.56 -26.27
N ILE A 168 11.15 -19.90 -26.24
CA ILE A 168 10.80 -20.71 -25.07
C ILE A 168 11.67 -20.31 -23.87
N GLY A 169 12.98 -20.12 -24.09
CA GLY A 169 13.90 -19.64 -23.05
C GLY A 169 13.45 -18.32 -22.41
N LEU A 170 12.99 -17.36 -23.22
CA LEU A 170 12.49 -16.07 -22.76
C LEU A 170 11.19 -16.22 -21.95
N ILE A 171 10.24 -17.04 -22.41
CA ILE A 171 9.01 -17.33 -21.67
C ILE A 171 9.32 -17.95 -20.30
N VAL A 172 10.21 -18.95 -20.26
CA VAL A 172 10.58 -19.61 -19.00
C VAL A 172 11.28 -18.63 -18.05
N CYS A 173 12.21 -17.81 -18.54
CA CYS A 173 12.90 -16.82 -17.71
C CYS A 173 11.96 -15.74 -17.16
N THR A 174 11.05 -15.23 -17.99
CA THR A 174 10.06 -14.22 -17.57
C THR A 174 9.09 -14.80 -16.55
N LEU A 175 8.60 -16.02 -16.77
CA LEU A 175 7.67 -16.70 -15.86
C LEU A 175 8.34 -17.01 -14.52
N PHE A 176 9.59 -17.49 -14.54
CA PHE A 176 10.36 -17.74 -13.32
C PHE A 176 10.68 -16.45 -12.55
N SER A 177 11.01 -15.37 -13.25
CA SER A 177 11.19 -14.04 -12.65
C SER A 177 9.93 -13.60 -11.93
N TYR A 178 8.79 -13.71 -12.61
CA TYR A 178 7.50 -13.31 -12.07
C TYR A 178 7.11 -14.16 -10.84
N LEU A 179 7.28 -15.48 -10.90
CA LEU A 179 7.03 -16.37 -9.76
C LEU A 179 7.93 -16.02 -8.57
N SER A 180 9.21 -15.79 -8.80
CA SER A 180 10.15 -15.43 -7.73
C SER A 180 9.80 -14.10 -7.05
N LEU A 181 9.36 -13.11 -7.83
CA LEU A 181 8.85 -11.84 -7.32
C LEU A 181 7.57 -12.06 -6.53
N PHE A 182 6.62 -12.83 -7.08
CA PHE A 182 5.35 -13.12 -6.44
C PHE A 182 5.52 -13.83 -5.08
N GLU A 183 6.39 -14.83 -5.00
CA GLU A 183 6.70 -15.52 -3.73
C GLU A 183 7.29 -14.57 -2.70
N ARG A 184 8.22 -13.70 -3.10
CA ARG A 184 8.79 -12.68 -2.21
C ARG A 184 7.72 -11.71 -1.72
N ARG A 185 6.85 -11.23 -2.61
CA ARG A 185 5.72 -10.36 -2.24
C ARG A 185 4.79 -11.05 -1.23
N ARG A 186 4.43 -12.32 -1.50
CA ARG A 186 3.55 -13.11 -0.64
C ARG A 186 4.15 -13.26 0.77
N LYS A 187 5.43 -13.59 0.85
CA LYS A 187 6.14 -13.75 2.13
C LYS A 187 6.17 -12.45 2.94
N ILE A 188 6.47 -11.32 2.31
CA ILE A 188 6.47 -10.01 2.97
C ILE A 188 5.07 -9.66 3.49
N VAL A 189 4.02 -9.87 2.68
CA VAL A 189 2.63 -9.61 3.11
C VAL A 189 2.25 -10.49 4.31
N GLU A 190 2.66 -11.75 4.31
CA GLU A 190 2.44 -12.67 5.42
C GLU A 190 3.19 -12.22 6.70
N GLU A 191 4.45 -11.79 6.58
CA GLU A 191 5.23 -11.23 7.69
C GLU A 191 4.59 -9.95 8.26
N ILE A 192 4.11 -9.04 7.41
CA ILE A 192 3.38 -7.83 7.83
C ILE A 192 2.08 -8.22 8.54
N THR A 193 1.34 -9.19 8.01
CA THR A 193 0.08 -9.66 8.62
C THR A 193 0.34 -10.24 10.02
N ASN A 194 1.40 -11.04 10.16
CA ASN A 194 1.80 -11.61 11.44
C ASN A 194 2.25 -10.53 12.43
N MET A 195 3.02 -9.53 11.98
CA MET A 195 3.39 -8.38 12.79
C MET A 195 2.14 -7.64 13.31
N ILE A 196 1.18 -7.33 12.43
CA ILE A 196 -0.07 -6.66 12.81
C ILE A 196 -0.85 -7.51 13.84
N ASN A 197 -0.95 -8.82 13.63
CA ASN A 197 -1.62 -9.71 14.57
C ASN A 197 -0.91 -9.78 15.92
N ASP A 198 0.42 -9.75 15.94
CA ASP A 198 1.19 -9.72 17.19
C ASP A 198 1.07 -8.38 17.92
N ILE A 199 1.03 -7.27 17.18
CA ILE A 199 0.72 -5.94 17.73
C ILE A 199 -0.67 -5.92 18.36
N LYS A 200 -1.68 -6.52 17.71
CA LYS A 200 -3.04 -6.62 18.28
C LYS A 200 -3.06 -7.34 19.62
N LYS A 201 -2.26 -8.40 19.80
CA LYS A 201 -2.20 -9.16 21.06
C LYS A 201 -1.61 -8.37 22.23
N ILE A 202 -0.77 -7.38 21.96
CA ILE A 202 -0.09 -6.58 23.00
C ILE A 202 -0.77 -5.26 23.25
N MET A 203 -1.79 -4.92 22.47
CA MET A 203 -2.60 -3.75 22.74
C MET A 203 -3.24 -3.88 24.11
N PRO A 204 -3.36 -2.77 24.86
CA PRO A 204 -4.06 -2.76 26.13
C PRO A 204 -5.49 -3.29 25.94
N VAL A 205 -5.80 -4.36 26.67
CA VAL A 205 -7.15 -4.93 26.81
C VAL A 205 -7.77 -4.28 28.05
N THR A 206 -9.08 -4.00 27.98
CA THR A 206 -9.88 -3.53 29.12
C THR A 206 -9.76 -4.43 30.35
#